data_AF-A0A356IMP4-F1
#
_entry.id   AF-A0A356IMP4-F1
#
_cell.length_a   1.000
_cell.length_b   1.000
_cell.length_c   1.000
_cell.angle_alpha   90.00
_cell.angle_beta   90.00
_cell.angle_gamma   90.00
#
_symmetry.space_group_name_H-M   'P 1'
#
loop_
_entity.id
_entity.type
_entity.pdbx_description
1 polymer ?
#
loop_
_entity_poly.entity_id
_entity_poly.type
_entity_poly.pdbx_seq_one_letter_code
_entity_poly.pdbx_strand_id
1 'polypeptide(L)'
;MLSKGVYFTDKSVNRFNLLSTRLTKNNIDRDHSWRRLLRIGSTDIERKQFYVKAVLDDPEFDLHDVDPSLQKICDKAVLDEGIEYWRRAFITYPDLFRCCNQGFVEIGDNEFILLSESQRNHYHSELYSKILEYELRQNMDGIYPLSFVEYEPVRSRDALAYVKISGRIPSGEYCSLNIVSDDGKYYSYFVCETDVGLPDRVIAALEKCQFQNYEKKFNGHEAYSCSSDIDKFSLHKIKDKLIELCTELRNISVE
;
A
#
# COMPACT_ATOMS: atom_id res chain seq x y z
N MET A 1 9.22 12.31 -12.92
CA MET A 1 9.90 13.00 -11.78
C MET A 1 10.29 12.03 -10.67
N LEU A 2 9.39 11.21 -10.12
CA LEU A 2 9.76 10.19 -9.12
C LEU A 2 10.84 9.20 -9.60
N SER A 3 11.00 9.01 -10.91
CA SER A 3 12.11 8.27 -11.51
C SER A 3 13.49 8.89 -11.24
N LYS A 4 13.56 10.21 -11.00
CA LYS A 4 14.83 10.95 -10.82
C LYS A 4 15.07 11.40 -9.38
N GLY A 5 14.01 11.60 -8.59
CA GLY A 5 14.14 11.87 -7.17
C GLY A 5 12.84 12.31 -6.51
N VAL A 6 12.94 12.64 -5.22
CA VAL A 6 11.80 13.05 -4.38
C VAL A 6 11.59 14.55 -4.50
N TYR A 7 10.64 14.94 -5.35
CA TYR A 7 10.32 16.35 -5.64
C TYR A 7 9.29 16.98 -4.68
N PHE A 8 8.85 16.23 -3.66
CA PHE A 8 7.76 16.64 -2.77
C PHE A 8 8.08 17.95 -2.04
N THR A 9 7.05 18.73 -1.70
CA THR A 9 7.23 19.95 -0.88
C THR A 9 6.85 19.69 0.57
N ASP A 10 7.68 20.19 1.48
CA ASP A 10 7.53 20.03 2.92
C ASP A 10 6.39 20.91 3.45
N LYS A 11 5.52 20.34 4.29
CA LYS A 11 4.52 21.09 5.06
C LYS A 11 4.86 21.12 6.54
N SER A 12 5.43 20.04 7.05
CA SER A 12 5.99 19.88 8.40
C SER A 12 7.00 18.72 8.39
N VAL A 13 7.69 18.45 9.50
CA VAL A 13 8.83 17.51 9.59
C VAL A 13 8.61 16.20 8.81
N ASN A 14 7.49 15.52 9.03
CA ASN A 14 7.19 14.23 8.40
C ASN A 14 6.04 14.29 7.38
N ARG A 15 5.56 15.48 7.01
CA ARG A 15 4.39 15.63 6.13
C ARG A 15 4.75 16.40 4.88
N PHE A 16 4.46 15.77 3.74
CA PHE A 16 4.89 16.22 2.44
C PHE A 16 3.68 16.33 1.50
N ASN A 17 3.82 17.16 0.46
CA ASN A 17 2.87 17.22 -0.63
C ASN A 17 3.51 16.71 -1.93
N LEU A 18 2.82 15.78 -2.60
CA LEU A 18 3.18 15.13 -3.84
C LEU A 18 3.04 16.04 -5.07
N LEU A 19 2.57 17.27 -4.90
CA LEU A 19 2.20 18.23 -5.94
C LEU A 19 1.23 17.66 -6.98
N SER A 20 0.43 16.69 -6.56
CA SER A 20 -0.52 15.93 -7.38
C SER A 20 -1.98 16.32 -7.07
N THR A 21 -2.20 17.43 -6.36
CA THR A 21 -3.56 17.86 -5.98
C THR A 21 -4.42 18.04 -7.22
N ARG A 22 -5.67 17.58 -7.11
CA ARG A 22 -6.71 17.76 -8.13
C ARG A 22 -7.80 18.73 -7.68
N LEU A 23 -7.62 19.34 -6.50
CA LEU A 23 -8.63 20.16 -5.86
C LEU A 23 -8.24 21.64 -5.90
N THR A 24 -9.19 22.47 -6.35
CA THR A 24 -9.09 23.93 -6.34
C THR A 24 -9.55 24.56 -5.02
N LYS A 25 -10.13 23.77 -4.09
CA LYS A 25 -10.61 24.24 -2.78
C LYS A 25 -9.45 24.70 -1.88
N ASN A 26 -9.73 25.62 -0.95
CA ASN A 26 -8.81 26.06 0.12
C ASN A 26 -7.42 26.55 -0.34
N ASN A 27 -7.30 27.15 -1.53
CA ASN A 27 -6.03 27.58 -2.14
C ASN A 27 -5.01 26.45 -2.34
N ILE A 28 -5.45 25.18 -2.32
CA ILE A 28 -4.55 24.03 -2.39
C ILE A 28 -3.85 23.99 -3.76
N ASP A 29 -4.55 24.24 -4.87
CA ASP A 29 -3.92 24.32 -6.19
C ASP A 29 -2.86 25.44 -6.29
N ARG A 30 -3.12 26.60 -5.67
CA ARG A 30 -2.16 27.72 -5.63
C ARG A 30 -0.89 27.35 -4.86
N ASP A 31 -1.04 26.64 -3.75
CA ASP A 31 0.05 26.40 -2.79
C ASP A 31 0.77 25.05 -3.03
N HIS A 32 0.10 24.09 -3.67
CA HIS A 32 0.51 22.69 -3.79
C HIS A 32 0.39 22.13 -5.23
N SER A 33 0.45 22.97 -6.26
CA SER A 33 0.61 22.52 -7.64
C SER A 33 2.08 22.33 -8.04
N TRP A 34 2.32 21.52 -9.09
CA TRP A 34 3.65 21.30 -9.66
C TRP A 34 4.37 22.61 -10.05
N ARG A 35 3.60 23.68 -10.36
CA ARG A 35 4.13 25.03 -10.65
C ARG A 35 4.96 25.60 -9.50
N ARG A 36 4.78 25.11 -8.26
CA ARG A 36 5.60 25.49 -7.11
C ARG A 36 7.08 25.20 -7.35
N LEU A 37 7.39 24.16 -8.14
CA LEU A 37 8.74 23.81 -8.55
C LEU A 37 9.35 24.86 -9.48
N LEU A 38 8.58 25.71 -10.15
CA LEU A 38 9.12 26.75 -11.05
C LEU A 38 9.52 28.03 -10.33
N ARG A 39 9.25 28.14 -9.02
CA ARG A 39 9.59 29.36 -8.26
C ARG A 39 11.08 29.40 -7.97
N ILE A 40 11.67 30.58 -8.15
CA ILE A 40 13.08 30.85 -7.89
C ILE A 40 13.21 31.46 -6.50
N GLY A 41 14.33 31.22 -5.81
CA GLY A 41 14.68 31.95 -4.58
C GLY A 41 14.65 31.12 -3.29
N SER A 42 14.63 29.79 -3.37
CA SER A 42 15.00 28.95 -2.23
C SER A 42 15.80 27.73 -2.66
N THR A 43 16.89 27.46 -1.95
CA THR A 43 17.80 26.34 -2.22
C THR A 43 17.06 24.99 -2.26
N ASP A 44 16.05 24.80 -1.40
CA ASP A 44 15.26 23.56 -1.38
C ASP A 44 14.42 23.36 -2.64
N ILE A 45 13.87 24.43 -3.22
CA ILE A 45 13.09 24.35 -4.47
C ILE A 45 14.05 24.16 -5.65
N GLU A 46 15.19 24.83 -5.64
CA GLU A 46 16.24 24.67 -6.66
C GLU A 46 16.78 23.23 -6.71
N ARG A 47 16.95 22.58 -5.56
CA ARG A 47 17.28 21.14 -5.50
C ARG A 47 16.20 20.28 -6.13
N LYS A 48 14.92 20.60 -5.91
CA LYS A 48 13.79 19.84 -6.48
C LYS A 48 13.61 20.10 -7.99
N GLN A 49 13.98 21.29 -8.48
CA GLN A 49 14.04 21.60 -9.92
C GLN A 49 15.04 20.72 -10.66
N PHE A 50 16.13 20.30 -10.01
CA PHE A 50 17.09 19.37 -10.60
C PHE A 50 16.42 18.07 -11.07
N TYR A 51 15.42 17.57 -10.34
CA TYR A 51 14.68 16.38 -10.76
C TYR A 51 13.78 16.61 -11.98
N VAL A 52 13.27 17.83 -12.16
CA VAL A 52 12.54 18.21 -13.39
C VAL A 52 13.53 18.23 -14.55
N LYS A 53 14.67 18.92 -14.37
CA LYS A 53 15.73 19.01 -15.37
C LYS A 53 16.23 17.61 -15.77
N ALA A 54 16.48 16.74 -14.81
CA ALA A 54 16.96 15.38 -15.04
C ALA A 54 15.97 14.49 -15.81
N VAL A 55 14.66 14.80 -15.81
CA VAL A 55 13.70 14.14 -16.69
C VAL A 55 13.81 14.68 -18.11
N LEU A 56 13.93 16.00 -18.27
CA LEU A 56 14.04 16.66 -19.57
C LEU A 56 15.38 16.40 -20.26
N ASP A 57 16.44 16.18 -19.48
CA ASP A 57 17.78 15.81 -19.98
C ASP A 57 17.92 14.28 -20.22
N ASP A 58 16.91 13.48 -19.89
CA ASP A 58 17.00 12.03 -20.04
C ASP A 58 17.14 11.67 -21.53
N PRO A 59 18.09 10.80 -21.93
CA PRO A 59 18.27 10.41 -23.32
C PRO A 59 17.02 9.79 -23.98
N GLU A 60 16.12 9.21 -23.18
CA GLU A 60 14.84 8.69 -23.69
C GLU A 60 13.79 9.78 -23.89
N PHE A 61 13.96 10.97 -23.29
CA PHE A 61 13.00 12.07 -23.39
C PHE A 61 13.00 12.67 -24.79
N ASP A 62 11.82 12.74 -25.41
CA ASP A 62 11.62 13.34 -26.72
C ASP A 62 10.50 14.40 -26.65
N LEU A 63 10.85 15.63 -27.01
CA LEU A 63 9.93 16.77 -27.10
C LEU A 63 8.86 16.59 -28.18
N HIS A 64 9.13 15.78 -29.20
CA HIS A 64 8.19 15.46 -30.28
C HIS A 64 7.35 14.22 -29.98
N ASP A 65 7.71 13.45 -28.95
CA ASP A 65 7.02 12.22 -28.55
C ASP A 65 6.98 12.06 -27.03
N VAL A 66 6.30 13.00 -26.37
CA VAL A 66 6.35 13.19 -24.91
C VAL A 66 5.78 11.99 -24.13
N ASP A 67 4.60 11.48 -24.48
CA ASP A 67 3.96 10.42 -23.68
C ASP A 67 4.75 9.09 -23.75
N PRO A 68 5.13 8.58 -24.94
CA PRO A 68 5.92 7.35 -25.03
C PRO A 68 7.32 7.49 -24.45
N SER A 69 7.98 8.64 -24.62
CA SER A 69 9.29 8.87 -24.00
C SER A 69 9.24 8.88 -22.48
N LEU A 70 8.24 9.54 -21.89
CA LEU A 70 8.02 9.51 -20.44
C LEU A 70 7.70 8.10 -19.93
N GLN A 71 6.93 7.31 -20.70
CA GLN A 71 6.65 5.93 -20.34
C GLN A 71 7.94 5.09 -20.29
N LYS A 72 8.83 5.21 -21.28
CA LYS A 72 10.13 4.51 -21.26
C LYS A 72 10.97 4.86 -20.04
N ILE A 73 10.98 6.14 -19.63
CA ILE A 73 11.68 6.58 -18.41
C ILE A 73 11.07 5.91 -17.17
N CYS A 74 9.74 5.82 -17.10
CA CYS A 74 9.03 5.12 -16.02
C CYS A 74 9.36 3.63 -16.01
N ASP A 75 9.32 2.95 -17.16
CA ASP A 75 9.59 1.52 -17.29
C ASP A 75 11.00 1.17 -16.80
N LYS A 76 12.00 1.97 -17.20
CA LYS A 76 13.38 1.83 -16.69
C LYS A 76 13.45 2.03 -15.18
N ALA A 77 12.76 3.04 -14.66
CA ALA A 77 12.79 3.36 -13.23
C ALA A 77 12.15 2.28 -12.34
N VAL A 78 11.12 1.57 -12.83
CA VAL A 78 10.49 0.47 -12.08
C VAL A 78 11.43 -0.73 -11.95
N LEU A 79 12.34 -0.92 -12.91
CA LEU A 79 13.33 -2.00 -12.91
C LEU A 79 14.63 -1.66 -12.17
N ASP A 80 14.85 -0.39 -11.85
CA ASP A 80 16.07 0.08 -11.18
C ASP A 80 16.03 -0.19 -9.67
N GLU A 81 16.82 -1.16 -9.19
CA GLU A 81 16.93 -1.50 -7.77
C GLU A 81 17.56 -0.38 -6.92
N GLY A 82 18.24 0.59 -7.55
CA GLY A 82 18.74 1.78 -6.88
C GLY A 82 17.65 2.79 -6.50
N ILE A 83 16.43 2.62 -7.03
CA ILE A 83 15.27 3.46 -6.67
C ILE A 83 14.49 2.79 -5.54
N GLU A 84 14.21 3.58 -4.50
CA GLU A 84 13.46 3.14 -3.33
C GLU A 84 12.12 2.50 -3.73
N TYR A 85 11.79 1.37 -3.11
CA TYR A 85 10.62 0.57 -3.46
C TYR A 85 9.32 1.38 -3.52
N TRP A 86 9.09 2.28 -2.55
CA TRP A 86 7.89 3.11 -2.54
C TRP A 86 7.82 4.04 -3.76
N ARG A 87 8.95 4.58 -4.26
CA ARG A 87 8.97 5.43 -5.47
C ARG A 87 8.60 4.60 -6.68
N ARG A 88 9.18 3.40 -6.79
CA ARG A 88 8.83 2.44 -7.85
C ARG A 88 7.34 2.11 -7.81
N ALA A 89 6.78 1.85 -6.62
CA ALA A 89 5.37 1.58 -6.44
C ALA A 89 4.46 2.73 -6.91
N PHE A 90 4.78 4.00 -6.61
CA PHE A 90 4.03 5.14 -7.14
C PHE A 90 4.11 5.29 -8.67
N ILE A 91 5.22 4.84 -9.28
CA ILE A 91 5.37 4.83 -10.74
C ILE A 91 4.54 3.67 -11.34
N THR A 92 4.63 2.48 -10.75
CA THR A 92 3.90 1.28 -11.19
C THR A 92 2.39 1.40 -11.00
N TYR A 93 1.95 2.00 -9.89
CA TYR A 93 0.54 2.12 -9.51
C TYR A 93 0.12 3.59 -9.37
N PRO A 94 -0.16 4.31 -10.49
CA PRO A 94 -0.56 5.71 -10.44
C PRO A 94 -1.81 6.00 -9.60
N ASP A 95 -2.65 4.99 -9.34
CA ASP A 95 -3.82 5.10 -8.48
C ASP A 95 -3.48 5.33 -7.00
N LEU A 96 -2.23 5.08 -6.58
CA LEU A 96 -1.74 5.51 -5.26
C LEU A 96 -1.85 7.02 -5.07
N PHE A 97 -1.62 7.82 -6.12
CA PHE A 97 -1.83 9.28 -6.07
C PHE A 97 -3.30 9.64 -5.80
N ARG A 98 -4.27 8.79 -6.20
CA ARG A 98 -5.70 9.04 -5.98
C ARG A 98 -6.11 8.81 -4.52
N CYS A 99 -5.32 8.06 -3.75
CA CYS A 99 -5.51 7.94 -2.30
C CYS A 99 -5.20 9.29 -1.60
N CYS A 100 -4.36 10.12 -2.22
CA CYS A 100 -3.96 11.44 -1.74
C CYS A 100 -4.78 12.57 -2.39
N ASN A 101 -6.05 12.71 -2.04
CA ASN A 101 -6.96 13.68 -2.70
C ASN A 101 -6.43 15.13 -2.69
N GLN A 102 -5.83 15.58 -1.59
CA GLN A 102 -5.13 16.88 -1.50
C GLN A 102 -3.63 16.81 -1.81
N GLY A 103 -3.13 15.65 -2.22
CA GLY A 103 -1.73 15.39 -2.52
C GLY A 103 -0.84 15.23 -1.29
N PHE A 104 -1.39 15.02 -0.09
CA PHE A 104 -0.57 14.91 1.12
C PHE A 104 -0.22 13.47 1.48
N VAL A 105 0.97 13.31 2.04
CA VAL A 105 1.46 12.08 2.65
C VAL A 105 2.20 12.37 3.95
N GLU A 106 2.25 11.39 4.83
CA GLU A 106 3.15 11.39 6.00
C GLU A 106 4.17 10.27 5.85
N ILE A 107 5.46 10.59 5.92
CA ILE A 107 6.57 9.64 5.85
C ILE A 107 7.28 9.67 7.20
N GLY A 108 7.19 8.57 7.94
CA GLY A 108 7.99 8.32 9.14
C GLY A 108 9.05 7.25 8.89
N ASP A 109 9.79 6.89 9.92
CA ASP A 109 10.84 5.86 9.82
C ASP A 109 10.24 4.49 9.46
N ASN A 110 9.14 4.14 10.13
CA ASN A 110 8.53 2.82 10.00
C ASN A 110 7.19 2.81 9.25
N GLU A 111 6.55 3.97 9.06
CA GLU A 111 5.24 4.11 8.41
C GLU A 111 5.28 5.04 7.20
N PHE A 112 4.44 4.76 6.20
CA PHE A 112 4.20 5.68 5.10
C PHE A 112 2.70 5.76 4.81
N ILE A 113 2.11 6.91 5.12
CA ILE A 113 0.66 7.12 5.10
C ILE A 113 0.23 8.03 3.95
N LEU A 114 -0.77 7.55 3.22
CA LEU A 114 -1.46 8.25 2.14
C LEU A 114 -2.67 8.98 2.74
N LEU A 115 -2.61 10.32 2.78
CA LEU A 115 -3.66 11.12 3.41
C LEU A 115 -4.69 11.58 2.39
N SER A 116 -5.97 11.26 2.60
CA SER A 116 -7.04 11.79 1.72
C SER A 116 -7.13 13.31 1.81
N GLU A 117 -6.95 13.88 2.99
CA GLU A 117 -6.92 15.33 3.23
C GLU A 117 -5.59 15.71 3.92
N SER A 118 -5.41 16.94 4.37
CA SER A 118 -4.12 17.39 4.92
C SER A 118 -3.65 16.71 6.22
N GLN A 119 -4.50 15.91 6.88
CA GLN A 119 -4.28 15.36 8.23
C GLN A 119 -4.98 13.99 8.41
N ARG A 120 -4.55 13.21 9.41
CA ARG A 120 -5.11 11.89 9.78
C ARG A 120 -6.45 11.92 10.52
N ASN A 121 -7.06 13.09 10.72
CA ASN A 121 -8.44 13.21 11.22
C ASN A 121 -9.49 12.94 10.12
N HIS A 122 -9.03 12.66 8.89
CA HIS A 122 -9.82 12.16 7.78
C HIS A 122 -9.36 10.75 7.42
N TYR A 123 -10.00 10.16 6.40
CA TYR A 123 -9.58 8.86 5.90
C TYR A 123 -8.12 8.89 5.45
N HIS A 124 -7.39 7.83 5.77
CA HIS A 124 -6.06 7.60 5.26
C HIS A 124 -5.84 6.12 5.02
N SER A 125 -4.82 5.85 4.23
CA SER A 125 -4.36 4.51 3.88
C SER A 125 -2.90 4.39 4.26
N GLU A 126 -2.46 3.20 4.62
CA GLU A 126 -1.06 2.87 4.79
C GLU A 126 -0.53 2.32 3.45
N LEU A 127 0.65 2.79 3.01
CA LEU A 127 1.14 2.55 1.65
C LEU A 127 1.39 1.07 1.36
N TYR A 128 2.07 0.34 2.24
CA TYR A 128 2.58 -1.00 1.93
C TYR A 128 1.46 -2.05 1.92
N SER A 129 0.48 -1.91 2.81
CA SER A 129 -0.80 -2.62 2.75
C SER A 129 -1.57 -2.24 1.48
N LYS A 130 -1.59 -0.96 1.09
CA LYS A 130 -2.27 -0.54 -0.14
C LYS A 130 -1.63 -1.11 -1.40
N ILE A 131 -0.30 -1.20 -1.46
CA ILE A 131 0.42 -1.86 -2.56
C ILE A 131 0.07 -3.36 -2.60
N LEU A 132 0.04 -4.02 -1.45
CA LEU A 132 -0.35 -5.43 -1.36
C LEU A 132 -1.74 -5.67 -1.94
N GLU A 133 -2.71 -4.80 -1.67
CA GLU A 133 -4.05 -4.89 -2.28
C GLU A 133 -3.99 -4.84 -3.82
N TYR A 134 -3.25 -3.90 -4.40
CA TYR A 134 -3.08 -3.84 -5.86
C TYR A 134 -2.48 -5.14 -6.41
N GLU A 135 -1.43 -5.66 -5.78
CA GLU A 135 -0.78 -6.89 -6.23
C GLU A 135 -1.67 -8.12 -6.14
N LEU A 136 -2.48 -8.23 -5.07
CA LEU A 136 -3.40 -9.34 -4.90
C LEU A 136 -4.53 -9.29 -5.92
N ARG A 137 -5.06 -8.10 -6.23
CA ARG A 137 -6.08 -7.95 -7.28
C ARG A 137 -5.59 -8.37 -8.67
N GLN A 138 -4.29 -8.27 -8.94
CA GLN A 138 -3.70 -8.75 -10.20
C GLN A 138 -3.49 -10.28 -10.22
N ASN A 139 -3.55 -10.96 -9.08
CA ASN A 139 -3.34 -12.41 -8.96
C ASN A 139 -4.38 -13.05 -8.02
N MET A 140 -5.64 -12.97 -8.41
CA MET A 140 -6.77 -13.52 -7.64
C MET A 140 -6.75 -15.06 -7.58
N ASP A 141 -6.19 -15.73 -8.60
CA ASP A 141 -6.14 -17.20 -8.65
C ASP A 141 -5.24 -17.79 -7.55
N GLY A 142 -4.17 -17.08 -7.19
CA GLY A 142 -3.26 -17.48 -6.11
C GLY A 142 -3.93 -17.50 -4.73
N ILE A 143 -5.00 -16.72 -4.54
CA ILE A 143 -5.67 -16.56 -3.24
C ILE A 143 -7.03 -17.26 -3.13
N TYR A 144 -7.47 -17.99 -4.16
CA TYR A 144 -8.60 -18.92 -4.02
C TYR A 144 -8.33 -19.90 -2.85
N PRO A 145 -9.25 -20.17 -1.91
CA PRO A 145 -10.70 -19.91 -1.96
C PRO A 145 -11.12 -18.52 -1.46
N LEU A 146 -10.20 -17.67 -1.00
CA LEU A 146 -10.49 -16.30 -0.58
C LEU A 146 -10.59 -15.40 -1.83
N SER A 147 -11.77 -15.39 -2.44
CA SER A 147 -12.02 -14.81 -3.77
C SER A 147 -12.34 -13.32 -3.80
N PHE A 148 -12.22 -12.60 -2.69
CA PHE A 148 -12.52 -11.17 -2.58
C PHE A 148 -11.39 -10.42 -1.91
N VAL A 149 -10.98 -9.29 -2.49
CA VAL A 149 -9.95 -8.38 -1.93
C VAL A 149 -10.58 -6.99 -1.79
N GLU A 150 -10.45 -6.41 -0.61
CA GLU A 150 -10.90 -5.06 -0.27
C GLU A 150 -9.85 -4.34 0.56
N TYR A 151 -9.81 -3.01 0.45
CA TYR A 151 -8.93 -2.18 1.24
C TYR A 151 -9.75 -1.33 2.19
N GLU A 152 -9.38 -1.33 3.46
CA GLU A 152 -10.10 -0.64 4.53
C GLU A 152 -9.30 0.58 5.03
N PRO A 153 -9.62 1.80 4.57
CA PRO A 153 -9.02 3.03 5.07
C PRO A 153 -9.61 3.43 6.44
N VAL A 154 -8.83 4.15 7.24
CA VAL A 154 -9.21 4.50 8.62
C VAL A 154 -9.22 6.01 8.85
N ARG A 155 -9.99 6.49 9.84
CA ARG A 155 -10.15 7.93 10.18
C ARG A 155 -9.44 8.38 11.45
N SER A 156 -8.70 7.50 12.12
CA SER A 156 -7.99 7.79 13.37
C SER A 156 -6.56 7.27 13.29
N ARG A 157 -5.65 7.92 14.02
CA ARG A 157 -4.27 7.45 14.22
C ARG A 157 -4.19 6.17 15.01
N ASP A 158 -5.21 5.88 15.82
CA ASP A 158 -5.25 4.71 16.70
C ASP A 158 -5.77 3.45 15.98
N ALA A 159 -6.21 3.60 14.74
CA ALA A 159 -6.69 2.51 13.90
C ALA A 159 -5.65 2.20 12.81
N LEU A 160 -5.50 0.93 12.47
CA LEU A 160 -4.63 0.47 11.40
C LEU A 160 -5.46 0.23 10.13
N ALA A 161 -5.03 0.81 9.01
CA ALA A 161 -5.59 0.46 7.70
C ALA A 161 -5.10 -0.94 7.28
N TYR A 162 -5.92 -1.67 6.54
CA TYR A 162 -5.62 -3.06 6.18
C TYR A 162 -6.17 -3.48 4.83
N VAL A 163 -5.59 -4.54 4.29
CA VAL A 163 -6.19 -5.32 3.20
C VAL A 163 -7.02 -6.44 3.81
N LYS A 164 -8.27 -6.58 3.38
CA LYS A 164 -9.12 -7.72 3.70
C LYS A 164 -9.18 -8.65 2.50
N ILE A 165 -8.82 -9.91 2.71
CA ILE A 165 -9.01 -11.00 1.75
C ILE A 165 -10.08 -11.91 2.31
N SER A 166 -11.14 -12.22 1.58
CA SER A 166 -12.23 -13.04 2.12
C SER A 166 -12.88 -13.92 1.07
N GLY A 167 -13.56 -14.97 1.52
CA GLY A 167 -14.28 -15.88 0.66
C GLY A 167 -14.82 -17.08 1.42
N ARG A 168 -15.61 -17.90 0.72
CA ARG A 168 -16.14 -19.14 1.27
C ARG A 168 -15.18 -20.28 0.96
N ILE A 169 -14.68 -20.95 2.00
CA ILE A 169 -13.82 -22.12 1.84
C ILE A 169 -14.66 -23.35 1.46
N PRO A 170 -14.07 -24.42 0.89
CA PRO A 170 -14.83 -25.59 0.43
C PRO A 170 -15.67 -26.27 1.51
N SER A 171 -15.25 -26.21 2.78
CA SER A 171 -16.02 -26.72 3.91
C SER A 171 -17.27 -25.90 4.27
N GLY A 172 -17.44 -24.73 3.66
CA GLY A 172 -18.67 -23.92 3.73
C GLY A 172 -18.55 -22.64 4.56
N GLU A 173 -17.52 -22.48 5.39
CA GLU A 173 -17.30 -21.30 6.22
C GLU A 173 -16.92 -20.07 5.37
N TYR A 174 -17.45 -18.91 5.76
CA TYR A 174 -16.96 -17.64 5.22
C TYR A 174 -15.84 -17.12 6.10
N CYS A 175 -14.65 -16.99 5.53
CA CYS A 175 -13.46 -16.59 6.26
C CYS A 175 -12.83 -15.36 5.63
N SER A 176 -12.06 -14.65 6.45
CA SER A 176 -11.36 -13.44 6.09
C SER A 176 -9.98 -13.39 6.72
N LEU A 177 -9.04 -12.81 5.99
CA LEU A 177 -7.70 -12.51 6.45
C LEU A 177 -7.46 -11.02 6.28
N ASN A 178 -7.18 -10.34 7.39
CA ASN A 178 -6.90 -8.92 7.45
C ASN A 178 -5.38 -8.73 7.58
N ILE A 179 -4.76 -7.99 6.67
CA ILE A 179 -3.32 -7.77 6.64
C ILE A 179 -3.04 -6.28 6.84
N VAL A 180 -2.36 -5.95 7.94
CA VAL A 180 -1.87 -4.60 8.25
C VAL A 180 -0.37 -4.53 7.99
N SER A 181 0.12 -3.35 7.63
CA SER A 181 1.54 -2.99 7.72
C SER A 181 1.68 -1.96 8.82
N ASP A 182 2.47 -2.28 9.84
CA ASP A 182 2.68 -1.44 11.01
C ASP A 182 4.11 -1.66 11.54
N ASP A 183 4.72 -0.60 12.09
CA ASP A 183 6.09 -0.62 12.61
C ASP A 183 7.12 -1.33 11.71
N GLY A 184 7.00 -1.14 10.38
CA GLY A 184 7.92 -1.73 9.41
C GLY A 184 7.67 -3.21 9.08
N LYS A 185 6.63 -3.83 9.63
CA LYS A 185 6.32 -5.26 9.47
C LYS A 185 4.88 -5.47 9.02
N TYR A 186 4.62 -6.66 8.49
CA TYR A 186 3.26 -7.11 8.20
C TYR A 186 2.70 -7.98 9.33
N TYR A 187 1.43 -7.76 9.67
CA TYR A 187 0.68 -8.61 10.59
C TYR A 187 -0.59 -9.08 9.90
N SER A 188 -0.91 -10.38 10.06
CA SER A 188 -2.06 -11.00 9.43
C SER A 188 -2.98 -11.58 10.48
N TYR A 189 -4.28 -11.27 10.38
CA TYR A 189 -5.32 -11.68 11.32
C TYR A 189 -6.41 -12.45 10.57
N PHE A 190 -6.55 -13.74 10.87
CA PHE A 190 -7.54 -14.62 10.29
C PHE A 190 -8.77 -14.73 11.18
N VAL A 191 -9.95 -14.60 10.58
CA VAL A 191 -11.26 -14.61 11.24
C VAL A 191 -12.25 -15.35 10.34
N CYS A 192 -13.07 -16.25 10.90
CA CYS A 192 -14.25 -16.77 10.20
C CYS A 192 -15.54 -16.24 10.84
N GLU A 193 -16.56 -16.02 10.02
CA GLU A 193 -17.90 -15.64 10.46
C GLU A 193 -18.63 -16.87 11.01
N THR A 194 -18.35 -17.19 12.28
CA THR A 194 -18.92 -18.35 12.99
C THR A 194 -19.31 -17.96 14.41
N ASP A 195 -20.51 -18.34 14.85
CA ASP A 195 -21.00 -18.05 16.21
C ASP A 195 -20.28 -18.84 17.31
N VAL A 196 -19.53 -19.90 16.94
CA VAL A 196 -18.95 -20.90 17.87
C VAL A 196 -17.42 -20.89 17.88
N GLY A 197 -16.78 -19.94 17.18
CA GLY A 197 -15.34 -19.90 16.97
C GLY A 197 -14.86 -20.72 15.76
N LEU A 198 -13.56 -20.67 15.51
CA LEU A 198 -12.94 -21.32 14.34
C LEU A 198 -12.98 -22.85 14.44
N PRO A 199 -13.40 -23.57 13.38
CA PRO A 199 -13.37 -25.03 13.36
C PRO A 199 -11.94 -25.59 13.50
N ASP A 200 -11.77 -26.72 14.20
CA ASP A 200 -10.46 -27.37 14.42
C ASP A 200 -9.69 -27.64 13.12
N ARG A 201 -10.39 -28.00 12.03
CA ARG A 201 -9.80 -28.20 10.70
C ARG A 201 -9.17 -26.93 10.12
N VAL A 202 -9.77 -25.78 10.39
CA VAL A 202 -9.26 -24.47 9.96
C VAL A 202 -8.08 -24.07 10.85
N ILE A 203 -8.17 -24.33 12.16
CA ILE A 203 -7.06 -24.12 13.10
C ILE A 203 -5.83 -24.94 12.69
N ALA A 204 -5.99 -26.22 12.37
CA ALA A 204 -4.90 -27.07 11.92
C ALA A 204 -4.22 -26.56 10.64
N ALA A 205 -5.01 -26.05 9.67
CA ALA A 205 -4.48 -25.43 8.46
C ALA A 205 -3.68 -24.14 8.77
N LEU A 206 -4.20 -23.31 9.68
CA LEU A 206 -3.55 -22.10 10.16
C LEU A 206 -2.21 -22.42 10.85
N GLU A 207 -2.19 -23.37 11.78
CA GLU A 207 -1.00 -23.79 12.51
C GLU A 207 0.09 -24.35 11.58
N LYS A 208 -0.31 -25.13 10.56
CA LYS A 208 0.61 -25.63 9.53
C LYS A 208 1.28 -24.48 8.76
N CYS A 209 0.56 -23.39 8.52
CA CYS A 209 1.08 -22.16 7.91
C CYS A 209 1.71 -21.20 8.93
N GLN A 210 2.00 -21.67 10.14
CA GLN A 210 2.61 -20.91 11.24
C GLN A 210 1.78 -19.70 11.70
N PHE A 211 0.46 -19.75 11.57
CA PHE A 211 -0.44 -18.85 12.29
C PHE A 211 -0.61 -19.38 13.72
N GLN A 212 -0.68 -18.47 14.68
CA GLN A 212 -0.81 -18.79 16.10
C GLN A 212 -2.07 -18.15 16.67
N ASN A 213 -2.62 -18.71 17.73
CA ASN A 213 -3.73 -18.07 18.43
C ASN A 213 -3.25 -16.75 19.02
N TYR A 214 -3.93 -15.65 18.68
CA TYR A 214 -3.59 -14.34 19.18
C TYR A 214 -4.60 -13.94 20.24
N GLU A 215 -4.14 -13.76 21.48
CA GLU A 215 -5.01 -13.43 22.61
C GLU A 215 -5.78 -12.11 22.41
N LYS A 216 -5.30 -11.20 21.53
CA LYS A 216 -5.98 -9.94 21.23
C LYS A 216 -6.97 -10.11 20.08
N LYS A 217 -8.20 -9.68 20.34
CA LYS A 217 -9.27 -9.58 19.35
C LYS A 217 -8.93 -8.52 18.29
N PHE A 218 -9.08 -8.86 17.00
CA PHE A 218 -9.04 -7.87 15.92
C PHE A 218 -10.46 -7.33 15.73
N ASN A 219 -10.67 -6.02 15.94
CA ASN A 219 -12.00 -5.39 15.90
C ASN A 219 -13.08 -6.07 16.77
N GLY A 220 -12.69 -6.70 17.89
CA GLY A 220 -13.65 -7.32 18.82
C GLY A 220 -14.01 -8.79 18.52
N HIS A 221 -13.42 -9.41 17.51
CA HIS A 221 -13.57 -10.84 17.20
C HIS A 221 -12.33 -11.64 17.62
N GLU A 222 -12.53 -12.90 18.04
CA GLU A 222 -11.40 -13.83 18.18
C GLU A 222 -10.69 -13.97 16.84
N ALA A 223 -9.37 -13.83 16.85
CA ALA A 223 -8.57 -13.82 15.65
C ALA A 223 -7.33 -14.70 15.86
N TYR A 224 -7.03 -15.55 14.89
CA TYR A 224 -5.73 -16.19 14.82
C TYR A 224 -4.80 -15.25 14.09
N SER A 225 -3.65 -14.92 14.68
CA SER A 225 -2.70 -14.05 14.03
C SER A 225 -1.43 -14.78 13.67
N CYS A 226 -0.86 -14.40 12.53
CA CYS A 226 0.55 -14.58 12.32
C CYS A 226 1.18 -13.20 12.43
N SER A 227 1.88 -12.94 13.54
CA SER A 227 2.87 -11.87 13.53
C SER A 227 4.00 -12.35 12.63
N SER A 228 4.03 -11.86 11.40
CA SER A 228 5.11 -12.20 10.52
C SER A 228 6.27 -11.25 10.83
N ASP A 229 7.47 -11.77 11.06
CA ASP A 229 8.71 -10.98 10.98
C ASP A 229 9.04 -10.60 9.51
N ILE A 230 8.02 -10.59 8.66
CA ILE A 230 8.14 -10.19 7.26
C ILE A 230 8.15 -8.67 7.24
N ASP A 231 9.34 -8.16 6.99
CA ASP A 231 9.60 -6.76 6.71
C ASP A 231 8.70 -6.24 5.57
N LYS A 232 8.26 -4.98 5.69
CA LYS A 232 7.35 -4.31 4.73
C LYS A 232 7.85 -4.28 3.28
N PHE A 233 9.15 -4.41 3.05
CA PHE A 233 9.75 -4.50 1.72
C PHE A 233 9.72 -5.92 1.14
N SER A 234 9.42 -6.93 1.96
CA SER A 234 9.37 -8.34 1.57
C SER A 234 7.96 -8.79 1.17
N LEU A 235 7.26 -7.99 0.36
CA LEU A 235 5.87 -8.22 -0.03
C LEU A 235 5.66 -9.59 -0.72
N HIS A 236 6.64 -10.07 -1.48
CA HIS A 236 6.63 -11.42 -2.05
C HIS A 236 6.46 -12.52 -1.00
N LYS A 237 7.12 -12.41 0.17
CA LYS A 237 6.99 -13.41 1.25
C LYS A 237 5.58 -13.45 1.84
N ILE A 238 4.91 -12.29 1.93
CA ILE A 238 3.49 -12.25 2.33
C ILE A 238 2.65 -12.98 1.30
N LYS A 239 2.84 -12.70 0.01
CA LYS A 239 2.10 -13.37 -1.07
C LYS A 239 2.32 -14.88 -1.06
N ASP A 240 3.56 -15.33 -0.89
CA ASP A 240 3.88 -16.76 -0.82
C ASP A 240 3.17 -17.42 0.37
N LYS A 241 3.18 -16.77 1.54
CA LYS A 241 2.47 -17.23 2.74
C LYS A 241 0.95 -17.26 2.56
N LEU A 242 0.39 -16.31 1.80
CA LEU A 242 -1.02 -16.29 1.45
C LEU A 242 -1.39 -17.45 0.52
N ILE A 243 -0.56 -17.72 -0.48
CA ILE A 243 -0.75 -18.83 -1.42
C ILE A 243 -0.66 -20.17 -0.68
N GLU A 244 0.30 -20.31 0.24
CA GLU A 244 0.44 -21.48 1.12
C GLU A 244 -0.83 -21.70 1.96
N LEU A 245 -1.27 -20.67 2.70
CA LEU A 245 -2.50 -20.73 3.49
C LEU A 245 -3.72 -21.10 2.63
N CYS A 246 -3.89 -20.42 1.49
CA CYS A 246 -5.00 -20.68 0.60
C CYS A 246 -4.97 -22.10 0.03
N THR A 247 -3.78 -22.65 -0.22
CA THR A 247 -3.61 -24.05 -0.64
C THR A 247 -4.08 -25.02 0.44
N GLU A 248 -3.72 -24.78 1.71
CA GLU A 248 -4.22 -25.59 2.82
C GLU A 248 -5.73 -25.48 2.99
N LEU A 249 -6.29 -24.27 2.88
CA LEU A 249 -7.73 -24.03 2.97
C LEU A 249 -8.53 -24.74 1.86
N ARG A 250 -7.96 -24.90 0.64
CA ARG A 250 -8.61 -25.64 -0.46
C ARG A 250 -8.80 -27.13 -0.14
N ASN A 251 -7.91 -27.69 0.67
CA ASN A 251 -7.91 -29.12 0.97
C ASN A 251 -8.83 -29.49 2.14
N ILE A 252 -9.49 -28.50 2.74
CA ILE A 252 -10.44 -28.73 3.83
C ILE A 252 -11.76 -29.23 3.23
N SER A 253 -12.03 -30.53 3.37
CA SER A 253 -13.27 -31.18 2.94
C SER A 253 -14.42 -30.98 3.94
N VAL A 254 -15.66 -31.00 3.43
CA VAL A 254 -16.87 -31.20 4.25
C VAL A 254 -16.87 -32.66 4.70
N GLU A 255 -16.95 -32.90 6.02
CA GLU A 255 -17.29 -34.23 6.56
C GLU A 255 -18.77 -34.54 6.37
#